data_AF-A0A7C6PDR0-F1
#
_entry.id   AF-A0A7C6PDR0-F1
#
_cell.length_a   1.000
_cell.length_b   1.000
_cell.length_c   1.000
_cell.angle_alpha   90.00
_cell.angle_beta   90.00
_cell.angle_gamma   90.00
#
_symmetry.space_group_name_H-M   'P 1'
#
loop_
_entity.id
_entity.type
_entity.pdbx_description
1 polymer ?
#
loop_
_entity_poly.entity_id
_entity_poly.type
_entity_poly.pdbx_seq_one_letter_code
_entity_poly.pdbx_strand_id
1 'polypeptide(L)'
;MTKEMTPKPKKAKPQTAITKESVWAAADALVAKGKRPTLDALRTELGGGSYTYIQSHITTWKEKHGLQNTSTTDVAILRFSEDLSKLCEDVEEIRKDVAQIKAALEDLRGIGSNQLPEK
;
A
#
# COMPACT_ATOMS: atom_id res chain seq x y z
N MET A 1 -50.74 45.66 -13.43
CA MET A 1 -50.24 44.34 -12.96
C MET A 1 -49.69 43.65 -14.20
N THR A 2 -48.39 43.71 -14.48
CA THR A 2 -47.38 42.77 -13.94
C THR A 2 -46.01 43.46 -13.91
N LYS A 3 -45.39 43.49 -12.73
CA LYS A 3 -43.94 43.61 -12.54
C LYS A 3 -43.29 42.39 -13.19
N GLU A 4 -42.11 42.52 -13.79
CA GLU A 4 -41.01 41.52 -13.89
C GLU A 4 -39.84 42.23 -14.60
N MET A 5 -39.00 42.95 -13.86
CA MET A 5 -37.76 42.45 -13.26
C MET A 5 -36.78 41.92 -14.32
N THR A 6 -36.00 42.84 -14.90
CA THR A 6 -34.71 42.50 -15.51
C THR A 6 -33.79 41.80 -14.50
N PRO A 7 -33.09 40.72 -14.87
CA PRO A 7 -31.83 40.37 -14.22
C PRO A 7 -30.64 40.65 -15.15
N LYS A 8 -29.81 41.55 -14.65
CA LYS A 8 -28.47 41.96 -15.09
C LYS A 8 -27.57 40.76 -15.46
N PRO A 9 -26.71 40.84 -16.49
CA PRO A 9 -25.79 39.74 -16.83
C PRO A 9 -24.69 39.64 -15.77
N LYS A 10 -24.64 38.53 -15.02
CA LYS A 10 -23.50 38.19 -14.17
C LYS A 10 -22.45 37.50 -15.04
N LYS A 11 -21.25 38.08 -15.10
CA LYS A 11 -20.10 37.54 -15.84
C LYS A 11 -19.78 36.11 -15.34
N ALA A 12 -20.08 35.10 -16.15
CA ALA A 12 -19.74 33.71 -15.83
C ALA A 12 -18.32 33.40 -16.33
N LYS A 13 -17.38 33.18 -15.39
CA LYS A 13 -16.17 32.38 -15.65
C LYS A 13 -16.66 30.97 -16.05
N PRO A 14 -16.10 30.29 -17.05
CA PRO A 14 -16.60 28.99 -17.46
C PRO A 14 -16.42 28.02 -16.28
N GLN A 15 -17.53 27.68 -15.62
CA GLN A 15 -17.55 26.58 -14.67
C GLN A 15 -17.35 25.31 -15.49
N THR A 16 -16.11 24.84 -15.53
CA THR A 16 -15.76 23.52 -16.03
C THR A 16 -16.63 22.51 -15.30
N ALA A 17 -17.64 21.99 -15.98
CA ALA A 17 -18.38 20.84 -15.51
C ALA A 17 -17.34 19.76 -15.19
N ILE A 18 -17.28 19.30 -13.94
CA ILE A 18 -16.38 18.21 -13.58
C ILE A 18 -16.86 16.98 -14.35
N THR A 19 -16.01 16.48 -15.25
CA THR A 19 -16.28 15.29 -16.03
C THR A 19 -15.58 14.07 -15.43
N LYS A 20 -16.05 12.88 -15.78
CA LYS A 20 -15.41 11.62 -15.40
C LYS A 20 -13.91 11.61 -15.76
N GLU A 21 -13.56 12.09 -16.93
CA GLU A 21 -12.20 12.11 -17.46
C GLU A 21 -11.30 12.98 -16.58
N SER A 22 -11.81 14.13 -16.11
CA SER A 22 -11.08 15.01 -15.18
C SER A 22 -10.80 14.32 -13.85
N VAL A 23 -11.77 13.58 -13.29
CA VAL A 23 -11.60 12.83 -12.04
C VAL A 23 -10.54 11.73 -12.19
N TRP A 24 -10.54 11.03 -13.32
CA TRP A 24 -9.59 9.95 -13.60
C TRP A 24 -8.18 10.50 -13.84
N ALA A 25 -8.04 11.55 -14.66
CA ALA A 25 -6.76 12.20 -14.90
C ALA A 25 -6.15 12.76 -13.61
N ALA A 26 -6.96 13.35 -12.73
CA ALA A 26 -6.51 13.82 -11.43
C ALA A 26 -6.11 12.66 -10.50
N ALA A 27 -6.80 11.53 -10.55
CA ALA A 27 -6.44 10.33 -9.79
C ALA A 27 -5.09 9.75 -10.26
N ASP A 28 -4.90 9.64 -11.58
CA ASP A 28 -3.65 9.19 -12.19
C ASP A 28 -2.49 10.13 -11.83
N ALA A 29 -2.71 11.46 -11.86
CA ALA A 29 -1.71 12.43 -11.47
C ALA A 29 -1.31 12.30 -9.98
N LEU A 30 -2.25 11.98 -9.09
CA LEU A 30 -1.95 11.73 -7.68
C LEU A 30 -1.12 10.46 -7.50
N VAL A 31 -1.45 9.38 -8.21
CA VAL A 31 -0.69 8.13 -8.17
C VAL A 31 0.71 8.31 -8.73
N ALA A 32 0.86 9.03 -9.84
CA ALA A 32 2.17 9.33 -10.42
C ALA A 32 3.06 10.15 -9.46
N LYS A 33 2.44 10.97 -8.61
CA LYS A 33 3.12 11.71 -7.52
C LYS A 33 3.39 10.83 -6.28
N GLY A 34 3.08 9.53 -6.31
CA GLY A 34 3.17 8.60 -5.17
C GLY A 34 2.16 8.89 -4.06
N LYS A 35 1.13 9.70 -4.33
CA LYS A 35 0.11 10.08 -3.36
C LYS A 35 -1.14 9.23 -3.52
N ARG A 36 -1.85 9.01 -2.43
CA ARG A 36 -3.13 8.30 -2.44
C ARG A 36 -4.20 9.19 -3.08
N PRO A 37 -4.94 8.71 -4.10
CA PRO A 37 -6.10 9.42 -4.63
C PRO A 37 -7.24 9.31 -3.61
N THR A 38 -7.30 10.29 -2.71
CA THR A 38 -8.37 10.48 -1.73
C THR A 38 -9.37 11.51 -2.24
N LEU A 39 -10.60 11.48 -1.72
CA LEU A 39 -11.66 12.41 -2.13
C LEU A 39 -11.26 13.88 -1.93
N ASP A 40 -10.57 14.16 -0.82
CA ASP A 40 -10.07 15.49 -0.50
C ASP A 40 -8.98 15.94 -1.49
N ALA A 41 -7.97 15.10 -1.74
CA ALA A 41 -6.89 15.40 -2.67
C ALA A 41 -7.41 15.64 -4.11
N LEU A 42 -8.39 14.84 -4.55
CA LEU A 42 -9.04 15.02 -5.85
C LEU A 42 -9.84 16.31 -5.91
N ARG A 43 -10.57 16.65 -4.85
CA ARG A 43 -11.35 17.88 -4.79
C ARG A 43 -10.46 19.12 -4.80
N THR A 44 -9.32 19.07 -4.11
CA THR A 44 -8.30 20.13 -4.15
C THR A 44 -7.76 20.28 -5.57
N GLU A 45 -7.41 19.18 -6.23
CA GLU A 45 -6.79 19.22 -7.57
C GLU A 45 -7.78 19.62 -8.67
N LEU A 46 -9.06 19.27 -8.52
CA LEU A 46 -10.14 19.67 -9.42
C LEU A 46 -10.70 21.06 -9.11
N GLY A 47 -10.31 21.68 -7.99
CA GLY A 47 -10.82 22.99 -7.57
C GLY A 47 -12.28 23.00 -7.12
N GLY A 48 -12.88 21.84 -6.84
CA GLY A 48 -14.27 21.72 -6.41
C GLY A 48 -14.95 20.42 -6.84
N GLY A 49 -16.29 20.41 -6.85
CA GLY A 49 -17.09 19.29 -7.32
C GLY A 49 -18.12 18.75 -6.35
N SER A 50 -19.05 17.93 -6.87
CA SER A 50 -19.92 17.12 -6.02
C SER A 50 -19.12 15.95 -5.44
N TYR A 51 -19.12 15.83 -4.11
CA TYR A 51 -18.41 14.76 -3.40
C TYR A 51 -18.91 13.38 -3.82
N THR A 52 -20.23 13.24 -4.01
CA THR A 52 -20.86 11.98 -4.45
C THR A 52 -20.49 11.62 -5.89
N TYR A 53 -20.35 12.63 -6.76
CA TYR A 53 -19.94 12.42 -8.16
C TYR A 53 -18.48 11.95 -8.24
N ILE A 54 -17.56 12.66 -7.55
CA ILE A 54 -16.15 12.28 -7.49
C ILE A 54 -16.03 10.89 -6.85
N GLN A 55 -16.79 10.60 -5.79
CA GLN A 55 -16.79 9.29 -5.13
C GLN A 55 -17.24 8.15 -6.04
N SER A 56 -18.27 8.34 -6.85
CA SER A 56 -18.68 7.32 -7.82
C SER A 56 -17.56 7.05 -8.83
N HIS A 57 -16.99 8.10 -9.42
CA HIS A 57 -15.99 7.95 -10.48
C HIS A 57 -14.63 7.47 -9.99
N ILE A 58 -14.17 7.90 -8.82
CA ILE A 58 -12.93 7.44 -8.21
C ILE A 58 -13.03 5.98 -7.78
N THR A 59 -14.21 5.52 -7.36
CA THR A 59 -14.40 4.12 -6.97
C THR A 59 -14.21 3.22 -8.18
N THR A 60 -14.89 3.53 -9.30
CA THR A 60 -14.69 2.82 -10.58
C THR A 60 -13.24 2.88 -11.07
N TRP A 61 -12.58 4.02 -10.92
CA TRP A 61 -11.16 4.13 -11.25
C TRP A 61 -10.30 3.22 -10.36
N LYS A 62 -10.53 3.20 -9.03
CA LYS A 62 -9.82 2.31 -8.10
C LYS A 62 -10.05 0.83 -8.42
N GLU A 63 -11.24 0.45 -8.87
CA GLU A 63 -11.55 -0.94 -9.29
C GLU A 63 -10.67 -1.34 -10.47
N LYS A 64 -10.57 -0.47 -11.48
CA LYS A 64 -9.72 -0.73 -12.66
C LYS A 64 -8.24 -0.80 -12.33
N HIS A 65 -7.79 -0.03 -11.36
CA HIS A 65 -6.38 0.05 -10.97
C HIS A 65 -6.00 -0.92 -9.84
N GLY A 66 -6.89 -1.84 -9.43
CA GLY A 66 -6.61 -2.81 -8.36
C GLY A 66 -6.39 -2.18 -6.98
N LEU A 67 -6.78 -0.92 -6.80
CA LEU A 67 -6.58 -0.12 -5.58
C LEU A 67 -7.79 -0.24 -4.62
N GLN A 68 -8.51 -1.37 -4.68
CA GLN A 68 -9.63 -1.61 -3.81
C GLN A 68 -9.17 -1.90 -2.38
N ASN A 69 -9.68 -1.10 -1.45
CA ASN A 69 -9.24 -1.10 -0.07
C ASN A 69 -10.03 -2.09 0.80
N THR A 70 -10.60 -3.15 0.21
CA THR A 70 -11.53 -4.05 0.89
C THR A 70 -11.17 -5.52 0.66
N SER A 71 -10.95 -6.23 1.76
CA SER A 71 -10.74 -7.69 1.89
C SER A 71 -9.38 -8.29 1.49
N THR A 72 -8.64 -7.73 0.53
CA THR A 72 -7.32 -8.28 0.14
C THR A 72 -6.24 -8.07 1.21
N THR A 73 -6.29 -6.95 1.93
CA THR A 73 -5.30 -6.64 2.97
C THR A 73 -5.37 -7.61 4.15
N ASP A 74 -6.57 -8.09 4.51
CA ASP A 74 -6.74 -9.00 5.64
C ASP A 74 -6.18 -10.40 5.33
N VAL A 75 -6.50 -10.96 4.16
CA VAL A 75 -5.94 -12.26 3.72
C VAL A 75 -4.44 -12.18 3.45
N ALA A 76 -3.94 -11.07 2.91
CA ALA A 76 -2.51 -10.88 2.68
C ALA A 76 -1.73 -10.71 4.00
N ILE A 77 -2.28 -9.99 4.98
CA ILE A 77 -1.70 -9.87 6.33
C ILE A 77 -1.68 -11.25 7.02
N LEU A 78 -2.77 -12.02 6.92
CA LEU A 78 -2.84 -13.36 7.51
C LEU A 78 -1.83 -14.33 6.88
N ARG A 79 -1.72 -14.36 5.54
CA ARG A 79 -0.71 -15.19 4.84
C ARG A 79 0.71 -14.79 5.20
N PHE A 80 0.99 -13.49 5.24
CA PHE A 80 2.29 -12.99 5.67
C PHE A 80 2.62 -13.39 7.11
N SER A 81 1.62 -13.40 8.01
CA SER A 81 1.79 -13.87 9.39
C SER A 81 2.12 -15.37 9.47
N GLU A 82 1.54 -16.18 8.58
CA GLU A 82 1.82 -17.62 8.48
C GLU A 82 3.24 -17.85 7.95
N ASP A 83 3.63 -17.14 6.89
CA ASP A 83 4.98 -17.20 6.32
C ASP A 83 6.06 -16.78 7.34
N LEU A 84 5.80 -15.72 8.13
CA LEU A 84 6.69 -15.30 9.22
C LEU A 84 6.80 -16.36 10.33
N SER A 85 5.69 -17.02 10.67
CA SER A 85 5.70 -18.07 11.70
C SER A 85 6.55 -19.25 11.28
N LYS A 86 6.42 -19.68 10.02
CA LYS A 86 7.24 -20.73 9.44
C LYS A 86 8.71 -20.35 9.39
N LEU A 87 9.03 -19.13 8.97
CA LEU A 87 10.41 -18.64 8.96
C LEU A 87 11.04 -18.62 10.36
N CYS A 88 10.27 -18.24 11.39
CA CYS A 88 10.74 -18.29 12.78
C CYS A 88 11.07 -19.72 13.23
N GLU A 89 10.27 -20.71 12.81
CA GLU A 89 10.54 -22.13 13.10
C GLU A 89 11.83 -22.60 12.41
N ASP A 90 11.99 -22.29 11.12
CA ASP A 90 13.19 -22.62 10.35
C ASP A 90 14.45 -21.96 10.97
N VAL A 91 14.34 -20.72 11.45
CA VAL A 91 15.45 -20.01 12.12
C VAL A 91 15.86 -20.69 13.44
N GLU A 92 14.89 -21.16 14.23
CA GLU A 92 15.19 -21.89 15.47
C GLU A 92 15.77 -23.28 15.19
N GLU A 93 15.38 -23.94 14.09
CA GLU A 93 16.02 -25.19 13.64
C GLU A 93 17.48 -24.95 13.25
N ILE A 94 17.75 -23.98 12.39
CA ILE A 94 19.11 -23.59 11.99
C ILE A 94 19.96 -23.25 13.22
N ARG A 95 19.38 -22.56 14.21
CA ARG A 95 20.08 -22.21 15.45
C ARG A 95 20.50 -23.45 16.24
N LYS A 96 19.66 -24.48 16.32
CA LYS A 96 19.98 -25.76 16.97
C LYS A 96 21.07 -26.49 16.20
N ASP A 97 20.98 -26.53 14.88
CA ASP A 97 22.00 -27.17 14.03
C ASP A 97 23.36 -26.50 14.20
N VAL A 98 23.39 -25.17 14.19
CA VAL A 98 24.63 -24.41 14.43
C VAL A 98 25.20 -24.70 15.82
N ALA A 99 24.36 -24.89 16.84
CA ALA A 99 24.83 -25.27 18.18
C ALA A 99 25.42 -26.69 18.21
N GLN A 100 24.78 -27.65 17.52
CA GLN A 100 25.27 -29.02 17.41
C GLN A 100 26.60 -29.08 16.62
N ILE A 101 26.70 -28.35 15.51
CA ILE A 101 27.92 -28.26 14.70
C ILE A 101 29.07 -27.67 15.54
N LYS A 102 28.80 -26.64 16.34
CA LYS A 102 29.79 -26.05 17.25
C LYS A 102 30.26 -27.04 18.31
N ALA A 103 29.35 -27.82 18.90
CA ALA A 103 29.69 -28.86 19.87
C ALA A 103 30.57 -29.95 19.25
N ALA A 104 30.16 -30.47 18.07
CA ALA A 104 30.93 -31.48 17.34
C ALA A 104 32.33 -30.99 16.94
N LEU A 105 32.47 -29.70 16.60
CA LEU A 105 33.76 -29.10 16.31
C LEU A 105 34.69 -29.07 17.54
N GLU A 106 34.14 -28.76 18.71
CA GLU A 106 34.92 -28.75 19.95
C GLU A 106 35.34 -30.16 20.38
N ASP A 107 34.46 -31.16 20.21
CA ASP A 107 34.80 -32.57 20.44
C ASP A 107 35.98 -33.02 19.56
N LEU A 108 35.94 -32.70 18.27
CA LEU A 108 37.04 -33.01 17.34
C LEU A 108 38.35 -32.29 17.71
N ARG A 109 38.26 -31.04 18.17
CA ARG A 109 39.42 -30.27 18.64
C ARG A 109 40.02 -30.84 19.93
N GLY A 110 39.17 -31.33 20.83
CA GLY A 110 39.58 -32.00 22.07
C GLY A 110 40.33 -33.31 21.81
N ILE A 111 39.88 -34.09 20.82
CA ILE A 111 40.52 -35.36 20.42
C ILE A 111 41.93 -35.11 19.83
N GLY A 112 42.11 -34.06 19.03
CA GLY A 112 43.41 -33.71 18.44
C GLY A 112 44.48 -33.24 19.44
N SER A 113 44.09 -32.85 20.66
CA SER A 113 45.01 -32.34 21.68
C SER A 113 45.57 -33.42 22.63
N ASN A 114 45.10 -34.67 22.55
CA ASN A 114 45.49 -35.76 23.46
C ASN A 114 46.48 -36.78 22.85
N GLN A 115 47.18 -36.44 21.76
CA GLN A 115 48.11 -37.35 21.09
C GLN A 115 49.48 -36.70 20.81
N LEU A 116 50.24 -36.41 21.86
CA LEU A 116 51.70 -36.41 21.79
C LEU A 116 52.23 -37.43 22.81
N PRO A 117 52.67 -38.63 22.40
CA PRO A 117 53.46 -39.46 23.29
C PRO A 117 54.81 -38.75 23.50
N GLU A 118 55.09 -38.32 24.73
CA GLU A 118 56.43 -37.93 25.15
C GLU A 118 57.38 -39.11 24.86
N LYS A 119 58.42 -38.86 24.07
CA LYS A 119 59.51 -39.80 23.81
C LYS A 119 60.58 -39.68 24.87
#